data_AF-A0A5C4Y7F3-F1
#
_entry.id   AF-A0A5C4Y7F3-F1
#
_cell.length_a   1.000
_cell.length_b   1.000
_cell.length_c   1.000
_cell.angle_alpha   90.00
_cell.angle_beta   90.00
_cell.angle_gamma   90.00
#
_symmetry.space_group_name_H-M   'P 1'
#
loop_
_entity.id
_entity.type
_entity.pdbx_description
1 polymer ?
#
loop_
_entity_poly.entity_id
_entity_poly.type
_entity_poly.pdbx_seq_one_letter_code
_entity_poly.pdbx_strand_id
1 'polypeptide(L)'
;MTRLKALKQIPGVNDVHEFAPPFSKGATHQIQIWVGSSTTEILGSLGTTDFGGQINSVLLWVDEPLTTAVQKQALAAVARGVLARCQIGVSGAQLRWVSAIAARPWMQLTFQEKVLGQLHIGWGEGEALKVGSRYGSGLSLLWPGNLSRWDL
;
A
#
# COMPACT_ATOMS: atom_id res chain seq x y z
N MET A 1 14.59 -14.20 5.08
CA MET A 1 14.92 -12.83 4.63
C MET A 1 14.12 -11.86 5.50
N THR A 2 14.74 -10.85 6.13
CA THR A 2 14.07 -9.99 7.12
C THR A 2 13.08 -9.00 6.47
N ARG A 3 12.04 -8.60 7.21
CA ARG A 3 10.95 -7.66 6.82
C ARG A 3 11.43 -6.45 6.02
N LEU A 4 12.47 -5.78 6.50
CA LEU A 4 13.04 -4.58 5.90
C LEU A 4 13.86 -4.84 4.63
N LYS A 5 14.44 -6.04 4.48
CA LYS A 5 15.24 -6.38 3.29
C LYS A 5 14.39 -6.51 2.03
N ALA A 6 13.14 -6.96 2.13
CA ALA A 6 12.24 -7.05 0.98
C ALA A 6 11.82 -5.67 0.46
N LEU A 7 11.60 -4.71 1.36
CA LEU A 7 11.23 -3.34 0.98
C LEU A 7 12.42 -2.58 0.36
N LYS A 8 13.64 -2.79 0.85
CA LYS A 8 14.87 -2.20 0.28
C LYS A 8 15.23 -2.71 -1.13
N GLN A 9 14.59 -3.79 -1.60
CA GLN A 9 14.79 -4.30 -2.97
C GLN A 9 13.83 -3.68 -4.00
N ILE A 10 12.94 -2.79 -3.58
CA ILE A 10 12.02 -2.12 -4.50
C ILE A 10 12.77 -0.98 -5.21
N PRO A 11 12.68 -0.89 -6.56
CA PRO A 11 13.32 0.19 -7.32
C PRO A 11 12.94 1.58 -6.80
N GLY A 12 13.94 2.42 -6.53
CA GLY A 12 13.77 3.79 -6.05
C GLY A 12 13.70 3.95 -4.53
N VAL A 13 13.59 2.86 -3.77
CA VAL A 13 13.58 2.89 -2.30
C VAL A 13 15.01 2.83 -1.77
N ASN A 14 15.43 3.88 -1.07
CA ASN A 14 16.77 4.00 -0.52
C ASN A 14 16.86 3.49 0.92
N ASP A 15 15.82 3.76 1.73
CA ASP A 15 15.72 3.27 3.09
C ASP A 15 14.26 3.13 3.54
N VAL A 16 14.06 2.35 4.60
CA VAL A 16 12.76 2.12 5.23
C VAL A 16 12.94 2.00 6.73
N HIS A 17 12.12 2.73 7.47
CA HIS A 17 11.98 2.61 8.91
C HIS A 17 10.53 2.24 9.24
N GLU A 18 10.36 1.29 10.14
CA GLU A 18 9.03 0.90 10.63
C GLU A 18 8.91 1.29 12.10
N PHE A 19 7.81 1.95 12.44
CA PHE A 19 7.57 2.42 13.79
C PHE A 19 6.97 1.32 14.67
N ALA A 20 7.21 1.40 15.98
CA ALA A 20 6.50 0.61 16.96
C ALA A 20 5.17 1.29 17.34
N PRO A 21 4.15 0.54 17.80
CA PRO A 21 2.92 1.12 18.34
C PRO A 21 3.20 2.08 19.52
N PRO A 22 2.30 3.03 19.83
CA PRO A 22 0.97 3.21 19.24
C PRO A 22 0.99 3.93 17.89
N PHE A 23 0.15 3.48 16.96
CA PHE A 23 -0.03 4.12 15.66
C PHE A 23 -1.14 5.17 15.71
N SER A 24 -1.04 6.16 14.82
CA SER A 24 -2.04 7.23 14.73
C SER A 24 -3.13 6.91 13.70
N LYS A 25 -4.25 7.66 13.75
CA LYS A 25 -5.21 7.79 12.64
C LYS A 25 -5.84 6.47 12.16
N GLY A 26 -6.03 5.51 13.08
CA GLY A 26 -6.68 4.22 12.78
C GLY A 26 -5.79 3.26 11.99
N ALA A 27 -4.50 3.56 11.84
CA ALA A 27 -3.53 2.66 11.23
C ALA A 27 -3.17 1.50 12.15
N THR A 28 -2.93 0.33 11.59
CA THR A 28 -2.32 -0.80 12.31
C THR A 28 -0.82 -0.93 12.04
N HIS A 29 -0.30 -0.11 11.12
CA HIS A 29 1.10 -0.06 10.72
C HIS A 29 1.48 1.36 10.32
N GLN A 30 2.73 1.73 10.58
CA GLN A 30 3.28 3.03 10.19
C GLN A 30 4.73 2.84 9.73
N ILE A 31 5.03 3.37 8.55
CA ILE A 31 6.31 3.21 7.87
C ILE A 31 6.79 4.56 7.39
N GLN A 32 8.06 4.89 7.62
CA GLN A 32 8.76 5.95 6.93
C GLN A 32 9.60 5.36 5.81
N ILE A 33 9.43 5.87 4.58
CA ILE A 33 10.14 5.40 3.40
C ILE A 33 10.86 6.55 2.70
N TRP A 34 12.08 6.28 2.23
CA TRP A 34 12.86 7.22 1.44
C TRP A 34 12.83 6.82 -0.02
N VAL A 35 12.29 7.71 -0.87
CA VAL A 35 12.29 7.56 -2.33
C VAL A 35 13.12 8.69 -2.91
N GLY A 36 14.27 8.35 -3.51
CA GLY A 36 15.29 9.35 -3.84
C GLY A 36 15.78 10.07 -2.58
N SER A 37 15.84 11.40 -2.60
CA SER A 37 16.21 12.23 -1.44
C SER A 37 15.02 12.61 -0.54
N SER A 38 13.82 12.19 -0.89
CA SER A 38 12.59 12.58 -0.19
C SER A 38 12.08 11.49 0.73
N THR A 39 11.57 11.91 1.88
CA THR A 39 10.98 11.01 2.87
C THR A 39 9.47 11.13 2.84
N THR A 40 8.76 10.01 2.97
CA THR A 40 7.30 9.98 3.11
C THR A 40 6.92 9.05 4.25
N GLU A 41 6.01 9.52 5.09
CA GLU A 41 5.35 8.69 6.09
C GLU A 41 4.09 8.06 5.48
N ILE A 42 3.97 6.75 5.60
CA ILE A 42 2.85 5.95 5.11
C ILE A 42 2.21 5.24 6.28
N LEU A 43 0.90 5.39 6.37
CA LEU A 43 0.03 4.67 7.28
C LEU A 43 -0.55 3.47 6.54
N GLY A 44 -0.73 2.36 7.25
CA GLY A 44 -1.20 1.12 6.67
C GLY A 44 -2.11 0.34 7.60
N SER A 45 -3.04 -0.38 6.99
CA SER A 45 -3.86 -1.38 7.66
C SER A 45 -3.92 -2.64 6.82
N LEU A 46 -3.51 -3.76 7.40
CA LEU A 46 -3.65 -5.09 6.84
C LEU A 46 -4.99 -5.68 7.29
N GLY A 47 -5.66 -6.42 6.40
CA GLY A 47 -6.97 -6.98 6.69
C GLY A 47 -7.18 -8.37 6.11
N THR A 48 -8.18 -9.05 6.67
CA THR A 48 -8.73 -10.33 6.19
C THR A 48 -10.20 -10.08 5.83
N THR A 49 -10.64 -10.39 4.61
CA THR A 49 -12.05 -10.20 4.22
C THR A 49 -13.01 -11.15 4.92
N ASP A 50 -12.51 -12.28 5.45
CA ASP A 50 -13.37 -13.40 5.89
C ASP A 50 -13.32 -13.62 7.42
N PHE A 51 -13.05 -12.57 8.20
CA PHE A 51 -13.04 -12.57 9.69
C PHE A 51 -12.16 -13.67 10.35
N GLY A 52 -11.12 -14.11 9.64
CA GLY A 52 -10.11 -15.07 10.10
C GLY A 52 -9.28 -15.57 8.91
N GLY A 53 -8.02 -15.92 9.15
CA GLY A 53 -7.13 -16.50 8.13
C GLY A 53 -6.04 -15.55 7.62
N GLN A 54 -5.60 -15.80 6.39
CA GLN A 54 -4.41 -15.16 5.82
C GLN A 54 -4.71 -13.73 5.38
N ILE A 55 -3.75 -12.82 5.59
CA ILE A 55 -3.82 -11.43 5.14
C ILE A 55 -4.10 -11.41 3.64
N ASN A 56 -5.20 -10.77 3.24
CA ASN A 56 -5.63 -10.73 1.85
C ASN A 56 -5.98 -9.34 1.33
N SER A 57 -5.84 -8.33 2.20
CA SER A 57 -6.02 -6.94 1.83
C SER A 57 -5.00 -6.05 2.54
N VAL A 58 -4.66 -4.95 1.88
CA VAL A 58 -3.97 -3.84 2.51
C VAL A 58 -4.59 -2.53 2.05
N LEU A 59 -4.72 -1.60 2.97
CA LEU A 59 -4.96 -0.20 2.70
C LEU A 59 -3.73 0.60 3.13
N LEU A 60 -3.17 1.40 2.23
CA LEU A 60 -2.04 2.28 2.47
C LEU A 60 -2.44 3.71 2.17
N TRP A 61 -2.10 4.67 3.02
CA TRP A 61 -2.44 6.07 2.81
C TRP A 61 -1.41 7.01 3.42
N VAL A 62 -1.43 8.25 2.93
CA VAL A 62 -0.87 9.40 3.63
C VAL A 62 -2.02 10.21 4.21
N ASP A 63 -1.77 10.86 5.35
CA ASP A 63 -2.77 11.74 6.01
C ASP A 63 -2.77 13.14 5.39
N GLU A 64 -2.87 13.18 4.06
CA GLU A 64 -2.99 14.39 3.26
C GLU A 64 -4.14 14.20 2.26
N PRO A 65 -4.96 15.25 2.03
CA PRO A 65 -6.08 15.17 1.09
C PRO A 65 -5.61 15.09 -0.36
N LEU A 66 -4.37 15.47 -0.66
CA LEU A 66 -3.76 15.38 -1.99
C LEU A 66 -2.35 14.82 -1.92
N THR A 67 -2.04 13.89 -2.82
CA THR A 67 -0.69 13.31 -2.88
C THR A 67 0.18 13.96 -3.94
N THR A 68 1.40 14.29 -3.54
CA THR A 68 2.50 14.61 -4.45
C THR A 68 2.93 13.37 -5.25
N ALA A 69 3.62 13.57 -6.38
CA ALA A 69 4.15 12.47 -7.19
C ALA A 69 5.06 11.52 -6.39
N VAL A 70 5.89 12.07 -5.48
CA VAL A 70 6.78 11.29 -4.61
C VAL A 70 5.98 10.44 -3.62
N GLN A 71 4.93 10.99 -3.01
CA GLN A 71 4.07 10.22 -2.09
C GLN A 71 3.35 9.08 -2.81
N LYS A 72 2.89 9.30 -4.06
CA LYS A 72 2.31 8.24 -4.89
C LYS A 72 3.32 7.12 -5.20
N GLN A 73 4.56 7.49 -5.51
CA GLN A 73 5.65 6.52 -5.71
C GLN A 73 5.96 5.73 -4.44
N ALA A 74 6.01 6.41 -3.29
CA ALA A 74 6.23 5.80 -1.99
C ALA A 74 5.12 4.80 -1.65
N LEU A 75 3.85 5.16 -1.83
CA LEU A 75 2.68 4.28 -1.64
C LEU A 75 2.76 3.05 -2.55
N ALA A 76 3.06 3.23 -3.83
CA ALA A 76 3.21 2.13 -4.78
C ALA A 76 4.40 1.21 -4.42
N ALA A 77 5.49 1.76 -3.89
CA ALA A 77 6.62 0.98 -3.40
C ALA A 77 6.21 0.12 -2.20
N VAL A 78 5.65 0.72 -1.14
CA VAL A 78 5.20 -0.05 0.04
C VAL A 78 4.18 -1.12 -0.36
N ALA A 79 3.25 -0.83 -1.26
CA ALA A 79 2.29 -1.78 -1.80
C ALA A 79 2.99 -3.02 -2.40
N ARG A 80 4.02 -2.82 -3.23
CA ARG A 80 4.82 -3.93 -3.79
C ARG A 80 5.55 -4.73 -2.72
N GLY A 81 6.06 -4.06 -1.68
CA GLY A 81 6.72 -4.72 -0.57
C GLY A 81 5.78 -5.59 0.24
N VAL A 82 4.53 -5.14 0.44
CA VAL A 82 3.47 -5.95 1.05
C VAL A 82 3.17 -7.18 0.20
N LEU A 83 2.99 -7.03 -1.11
CA LEU A 83 2.75 -8.17 -2.00
C LEU A 83 3.89 -9.20 -1.96
N ALA A 84 5.14 -8.73 -1.98
CA ALA A 84 6.32 -9.59 -1.86
C ALA A 84 6.38 -10.29 -0.49
N ARG A 85 6.03 -9.58 0.59
CA ARG A 85 6.01 -10.13 1.95
C ARG A 85 4.96 -11.21 2.14
N CYS A 86 3.74 -11.01 1.65
CA CYS A 86 2.68 -12.00 1.73
C CYS A 86 2.92 -13.21 0.82
N GLN A 87 4.03 -13.22 0.04
CA GLN A 87 4.42 -14.28 -0.90
C GLN A 87 3.28 -14.66 -1.86
N ILE A 88 2.48 -13.67 -2.20
CA ILE A 88 1.39 -13.82 -3.14
C ILE A 88 2.03 -14.07 -4.50
N GLY A 89 1.53 -15.05 -5.26
CA GLY A 89 2.05 -15.41 -6.59
C GLY A 89 1.80 -14.34 -7.65
N VAL A 90 2.19 -13.08 -7.39
CA VAL A 90 1.97 -11.93 -8.24
C VAL A 90 2.94 -11.98 -9.42
N SER A 91 2.40 -11.94 -10.64
CA SER A 91 3.18 -11.87 -11.86
C SER A 91 3.95 -10.55 -11.96
N GLY A 92 5.05 -10.55 -12.73
CA GLY A 92 5.80 -9.32 -13.02
C GLY A 92 4.95 -8.23 -13.70
N ALA A 93 3.93 -8.60 -14.47
CA ALA A 93 2.99 -7.67 -15.08
C ALA A 93 2.12 -6.94 -14.03
N GLN A 94 1.60 -7.67 -13.06
CA GLN A 94 0.84 -7.08 -11.93
C GLN A 94 1.74 -6.15 -11.10
N LEU A 95 2.98 -6.55 -10.78
CA LEU A 95 3.92 -5.68 -10.05
C LEU A 95 4.26 -4.39 -10.82
N ARG A 96 4.43 -4.46 -12.15
CA ARG A 96 4.62 -3.25 -12.98
C ARG A 96 3.40 -2.34 -12.94
N TRP A 97 2.20 -2.91 -12.97
CA TRP A 97 0.97 -2.14 -12.85
C TRP A 97 0.84 -1.42 -11.51
N VAL A 98 1.16 -2.08 -10.40
CA VAL A 98 1.18 -1.44 -9.07
C VAL A 98 2.12 -0.22 -9.07
N SER A 99 3.34 -0.35 -9.62
CA SER A 99 4.24 0.81 -9.78
C SER A 99 3.67 1.90 -10.67
N ALA A 100 3.01 1.53 -11.77
CA ALA A 100 2.49 2.48 -12.75
C ALA A 100 1.34 3.36 -12.20
N ILE A 101 0.67 2.94 -11.11
CA ILE A 101 -0.38 3.75 -10.48
C ILE A 101 0.16 5.08 -9.97
N ALA A 102 1.44 5.16 -9.61
CA ALA A 102 2.04 6.40 -9.14
C ALA A 102 2.05 7.51 -10.21
N ALA A 103 2.05 7.13 -11.49
CA ALA A 103 2.02 8.05 -12.63
C ALA A 103 0.60 8.31 -13.16
N ARG A 104 -0.43 7.66 -12.58
CA ARG A 104 -1.82 7.85 -13.00
C ARG A 104 -2.43 9.07 -12.32
N PRO A 105 -3.46 9.69 -12.93
CA PRO A 105 -4.31 10.65 -12.24
C PRO A 105 -4.99 9.97 -11.04
N TRP A 106 -4.94 10.61 -9.89
CA TRP A 106 -5.73 10.23 -8.73
C TRP A 106 -6.83 11.27 -8.58
N MET A 107 -8.04 10.81 -8.25
CA MET A 107 -9.23 11.65 -8.24
C MET A 107 -9.69 11.82 -6.79
N GLN A 108 -10.11 13.04 -6.45
CA GLN A 108 -10.56 13.38 -5.09
C GLN A 108 -11.94 12.85 -4.72
N LEU A 109 -12.80 12.62 -5.71
CA LEU A 109 -14.24 12.35 -5.51
C LEU A 109 -14.65 10.97 -6.03
N THR A 110 -13.72 10.20 -6.61
CA THR A 110 -14.05 8.92 -7.23
C THR A 110 -12.92 7.94 -6.99
N PHE A 111 -13.21 6.91 -6.21
CA PHE A 111 -12.30 5.80 -6.02
C PHE A 111 -12.15 5.05 -7.33
N GLN A 112 -10.91 4.89 -7.77
CA GLN A 112 -10.57 4.19 -9.01
C GLN A 112 -10.14 2.77 -8.67
N GLU A 113 -10.54 1.80 -9.50
CA GLU A 113 -10.10 0.42 -9.33
C GLU A 113 -9.64 -0.18 -10.67
N LYS A 114 -8.61 -1.02 -10.59
CA LYS A 114 -8.16 -1.87 -11.68
C LYS A 114 -8.02 -3.31 -11.20
N VAL A 115 -8.70 -4.22 -11.88
CA VAL A 115 -8.55 -5.67 -11.69
C VAL A 115 -7.53 -6.24 -12.67
N LEU A 116 -6.58 -7.01 -12.16
CA LEU A 116 -5.53 -7.69 -12.93
C LEU A 116 -5.47 -9.16 -12.50
N GLY A 117 -6.20 -10.02 -13.21
CA GLY A 117 -6.40 -11.40 -12.78
C GLY A 117 -7.11 -11.43 -11.42
N GLN A 118 -6.45 -11.97 -10.41
CA GLN A 118 -6.96 -12.06 -9.04
C GLN A 118 -6.56 -10.89 -8.13
N LEU A 119 -5.73 -9.96 -8.62
CA LEU A 119 -5.33 -8.78 -7.85
C LEU A 119 -6.22 -7.60 -8.20
N HIS A 120 -6.92 -7.06 -7.20
CA HIS A 120 -7.64 -5.80 -7.28
C HIS A 120 -6.74 -4.71 -6.74
N ILE A 121 -6.62 -3.62 -7.49
CA ILE A 121 -5.82 -2.46 -7.08
C ILE A 121 -6.69 -1.22 -7.14
N GLY A 122 -6.95 -0.62 -5.99
CA GLY A 122 -7.74 0.60 -5.86
C GLY A 122 -6.89 1.80 -5.48
N TRP A 123 -7.27 3.01 -5.90
CA TRP A 123 -6.60 4.25 -5.48
C TRP A 123 -7.55 5.46 -5.50
N GLY A 124 -7.24 6.46 -4.69
CA GLY A 124 -8.02 7.70 -4.58
C GLY A 124 -7.33 8.73 -3.70
N GLU A 125 -7.81 9.97 -3.79
CA GLU A 125 -7.39 11.10 -2.95
C GLU A 125 -8.58 11.67 -2.18
N GLY A 126 -8.31 12.36 -1.06
CA GLY A 126 -9.33 13.04 -0.27
C GLY A 126 -10.58 12.21 0.01
N GLU A 127 -11.73 12.70 -0.45
CA GLU A 127 -13.04 12.09 -0.19
C GLU A 127 -13.22 10.71 -0.85
N ALA A 128 -12.45 10.43 -1.90
CA ALA A 128 -12.45 9.11 -2.54
C ALA A 128 -11.87 8.02 -1.63
N LEU A 129 -11.11 8.38 -0.59
CA LEU A 129 -10.57 7.43 0.37
C LEU A 129 -10.84 7.88 1.80
N LYS A 130 -11.89 7.30 2.38
CA LYS A 130 -12.25 7.48 3.79
C LYS A 130 -11.60 6.39 4.65
N VAL A 131 -10.81 6.81 5.64
CA VAL A 131 -10.18 5.94 6.64
C VAL A 131 -10.72 6.30 8.03
N GLY A 132 -11.62 5.47 8.54
CA GLY A 132 -12.38 5.80 9.76
C GLY A 132 -13.21 7.07 9.56
N SER A 133 -12.93 8.11 10.36
CA SER A 133 -13.60 9.42 10.26
C SER A 133 -12.86 10.45 9.41
N ARG A 134 -11.76 10.05 8.73
CA ARG A 134 -10.85 10.96 8.02
C ARG A 134 -10.84 10.69 6.52
N TYR A 135 -10.47 11.70 5.76
CA TYR A 135 -10.16 11.61 4.34
C TYR A 135 -8.65 11.58 4.17
N GLY A 136 -8.18 10.70 3.30
CA GLY A 136 -6.76 10.55 3.01
C GLY A 136 -6.53 10.28 1.54
N SER A 137 -5.27 10.06 1.19
CA SER A 137 -4.90 9.72 -0.18
C SER A 137 -4.09 8.45 -0.17
N GLY A 138 -4.50 7.47 -0.96
CA GLY A 138 -3.96 6.13 -0.79
C GLY A 138 -4.28 5.14 -1.88
N LEU A 139 -3.79 3.93 -1.62
CA LEU A 139 -3.90 2.77 -2.49
C LEU A 139 -4.38 1.58 -1.65
N SER A 140 -5.33 0.82 -2.20
CA SER A 140 -5.74 -0.47 -1.66
C SER A 140 -5.32 -1.60 -2.58
N LEU A 141 -5.01 -2.75 -1.98
CA LEU A 141 -4.83 -4.00 -2.67
C LEU A 141 -5.73 -5.04 -2.03
N LEU A 142 -6.36 -5.86 -2.87
CA LEU A 142 -7.16 -6.99 -2.44
C LEU A 142 -6.85 -8.19 -3.33
N TRP A 143 -6.67 -9.36 -2.71
CA TRP A 143 -6.44 -10.62 -3.39
C TRP A 143 -7.18 -11.77 -2.66
N PRO A 144 -7.37 -12.92 -3.32
CA PRO A 144 -7.92 -14.11 -2.67
C PRO A 144 -7.04 -14.56 -1.50
N GLY A 145 -7.66 -14.85 -0.34
CA GLY A 145 -6.94 -15.21 0.88
C GLY A 145 -6.00 -16.39 0.70
N ASN A 146 -6.42 -17.41 -0.06
CA ASN A 146 -5.64 -18.62 -0.35
C ASN A 146 -4.35 -18.40 -1.15
N LEU A 147 -4.09 -17.19 -1.65
CA LEU A 147 -2.83 -16.85 -2.31
C LEU A 147 -1.79 -16.29 -1.34
N SER A 148 -2.22 -15.83 -0.17
CA SER A 148 -1.31 -15.33 0.85
C SER A 148 -0.65 -16.50 1.58
N ARG A 149 0.54 -16.29 2.12
CA ARG A 149 1.19 -17.26 3.02
C ARG A 149 1.42 -16.68 4.41
N TRP A 150 0.83 -15.53 4.69
CA TRP A 150 1.07 -14.82 5.93
C TRP A 150 -0.24 -14.61 6.69
N ASP A 151 -0.30 -15.15 7.90
CA ASP A 151 -1.36 -14.93 8.87
C ASP A 151 -1.12 -13.61 9.63
N LEU A 152 -2.20 -12.94 10.04
CA LEU A 152 -2.15 -11.73 10.89
C LEU A 152 -1.56 -12.03 12.28
#